data_AF-A0A939W9F5-F1
#
_entry.id   AF-A0A939W9F5-F1
#
_cell.length_a   1.000
_cell.length_b   1.000
_cell.length_c   1.000
_cell.angle_alpha   90.00
_cell.angle_beta   90.00
_cell.angle_gamma   90.00
#
_symmetry.space_group_name_H-M   'P 1'
#
loop_
_entity.id
_entity.type
_entity.pdbx_description
1 polymer ?
#
loop_
_entity_poly.entity_id
_entity_poly.type
_entity_poly.pdbx_seq_one_letter_code
_entity_poly.pdbx_strand_id
1 'polypeptide(L)'
;MEKRNQAAKLLIGLAIVILAILILGGVVGGKDLVFHLDRTAQLTGSDVTYKTVDAPAASGKDGTINASDWAALYPEIVATMGDNAKNSYTVDYLEQDPYLVNIYEGFGFAKEYGSARGHEYTLEDVSKTKRPHALANCLTCKTPN
;
A
#
# COMPACT_ATOMS: atom_id res chain seq x y z
N MET A 1 -22.40 19.77 55.88
CA MET A 1 -22.22 18.41 55.34
C MET A 1 -22.55 18.33 53.85
N GLU A 2 -23.59 19.04 53.38
CA GLU A 2 -23.98 19.20 51.96
C GLU A 2 -22.82 19.46 50.96
N LYS A 3 -22.00 20.50 51.19
CA LYS A 3 -20.94 20.93 50.25
C LYS A 3 -19.82 19.89 50.07
N ARG A 4 -19.54 19.08 51.10
CA ARG A 4 -18.51 18.01 51.04
C ARG A 4 -19.00 16.83 50.21
N ASN A 5 -20.28 16.50 50.29
CA ASN A 5 -20.89 15.48 49.43
C ASN A 5 -20.98 15.92 47.97
N GLN A 6 -21.21 17.22 47.72
CA GLN A 6 -21.26 17.74 46.36
C GLN A 6 -19.87 17.77 45.70
N ALA A 7 -18.84 18.17 46.43
CA ALA A 7 -17.45 18.08 45.96
C ALA A 7 -17.01 16.63 45.72
N ALA A 8 -17.38 15.69 46.60
CA ALA A 8 -17.09 14.27 46.40
C ALA A 8 -17.78 13.70 45.15
N LYS A 9 -19.05 14.04 44.91
CA LYS A 9 -19.78 13.63 43.69
C LYS A 9 -19.16 14.22 42.42
N LEU A 10 -18.69 15.46 42.46
CA LEU A 10 -18.04 16.12 41.32
C LEU A 10 -16.68 15.47 41.00
N LEU A 11 -15.88 15.15 42.03
CA LEU A 11 -14.59 14.49 41.88
C LEU A 11 -14.71 13.05 41.38
N ILE A 12 -15.72 12.30 41.88
CA ILE A 12 -16.02 10.95 41.39
C ILE A 12 -16.50 11.01 39.94
N GLY A 13 -17.37 11.98 39.59
CA GLY A 13 -17.81 12.19 38.21
C GLY A 13 -16.65 12.51 37.26
N LEU A 14 -15.75 13.41 37.67
CA LEU A 14 -14.57 13.77 36.88
C LEU A 14 -13.61 12.57 36.70
N ALA A 15 -13.40 11.79 37.75
CA ALA A 15 -12.57 10.58 37.69
C ALA A 15 -13.14 9.52 36.74
N ILE A 16 -14.47 9.35 36.71
CA ILE A 16 -15.14 8.42 35.79
C ILE A 16 -15.01 8.90 34.34
N VAL A 17 -15.13 10.21 34.07
CA VAL A 17 -14.95 10.76 32.72
C VAL A 17 -13.50 10.61 32.25
N ILE A 18 -12.53 10.89 33.11
CA ILE A 18 -11.10 10.70 32.80
C ILE A 18 -10.82 9.22 32.51
N LEU A 19 -11.36 8.31 33.33
CA LEU A 19 -11.21 6.88 33.13
C LEU A 19 -11.86 6.41 31.82
N ALA A 20 -13.04 6.94 31.47
CA ALA A 20 -13.71 6.64 30.21
C ALA A 20 -12.91 7.15 29.00
N ILE A 21 -12.30 8.34 29.09
CA ILE A 21 -11.43 8.90 28.04
C ILE A 21 -10.14 8.07 27.91
N LEU A 22 -9.55 7.60 29.00
CA LEU A 22 -8.37 6.73 28.96
C LEU A 22 -8.69 5.35 28.40
N ILE A 23 -9.88 4.79 28.68
CA ILE A 23 -10.32 3.52 28.10
C ILE A 23 -10.64 3.69 26.61
N LEU A 24 -11.40 4.73 26.23
CA LEU A 24 -11.74 4.98 24.82
C LEU A 24 -10.50 5.38 23.99
N GLY A 25 -9.64 6.24 24.53
CA GLY A 25 -8.36 6.62 23.90
C GLY A 25 -7.33 5.49 23.90
N GLY A 26 -7.29 4.66 24.95
CA GLY A 26 -6.43 3.49 25.05
C GLY A 26 -6.85 2.34 24.15
N VAL A 27 -8.15 2.19 23.87
CA VAL A 27 -8.66 1.21 22.90
C VAL A 27 -8.38 1.65 21.45
N VAL A 28 -8.37 2.96 21.17
CA VAL A 28 -8.08 3.49 19.83
C VAL A 28 -6.57 3.67 19.57
N GLY A 29 -5.76 3.91 20.61
CA GLY A 29 -4.32 4.18 20.44
C GLY A 29 -3.37 3.10 20.98
N GLY A 30 -3.82 2.20 21.86
CA GLY A 30 -2.91 1.32 22.60
C GLY A 30 -2.21 0.25 21.77
N LYS A 31 -2.86 -0.26 20.72
CA LYS A 31 -2.26 -1.26 19.82
C LYS A 31 -1.35 -0.61 18.78
N ASP A 32 -1.76 0.54 18.25
CA ASP A 32 -1.02 1.25 17.19
C ASP A 32 0.17 2.04 17.73
N LEU A 33 0.08 2.62 18.94
CA LEU A 33 1.16 3.38 19.56
C LEU A 33 2.30 2.47 20.03
N VAL A 34 2.00 1.29 20.56
CA VAL A 34 3.04 0.32 20.97
C VAL A 34 3.77 -0.24 19.75
N PHE A 35 3.06 -0.46 18.64
CA PHE A 35 3.66 -0.90 17.37
C PHE A 35 4.64 0.12 16.78
N HIS A 36 4.45 1.42 17.04
CA HIS A 36 5.34 2.48 16.55
C HIS A 36 6.48 2.88 17.51
N LEU A 37 6.39 2.56 18.80
CA LEU A 37 7.41 2.92 19.79
C LEU A 37 8.59 1.94 19.87
N ASP A 38 8.44 0.72 19.35
CA ASP A 38 9.47 -0.35 19.43
C ASP A 38 10.34 -0.49 18.16
N ARG A 39 10.23 0.43 17.20
CA ARG A 39 10.97 0.38 15.92
C ARG A 39 12.36 1.02 16.00
N THR A 40 13.11 0.75 17.06
CA THR A 40 14.54 1.11 17.14
C THR A 40 15.45 -0.13 17.10
N ALA A 41 14.90 -1.32 17.38
CA ALA A 41 15.63 -2.57 17.20
C ALA A 41 15.67 -2.93 15.71
N GLN A 42 16.88 -3.00 15.15
CA GLN A 42 17.08 -3.53 13.81
C GLN A 42 16.89 -5.05 13.85
N LEU A 43 15.93 -5.55 13.07
CA LEU A 43 15.71 -6.99 12.93
C LEU A 43 17.00 -7.67 12.48
N THR A 44 17.40 -8.71 13.20
CA THR A 44 18.52 -9.57 12.86
C THR A 44 18.02 -10.83 12.16
N GLY A 45 18.91 -11.55 11.46
CA GLY A 45 18.52 -12.79 10.77
C GLY A 45 17.95 -13.87 11.69
N SER A 46 18.29 -13.84 12.99
CA SER A 46 17.71 -14.74 14.01
C SER A 46 16.26 -14.40 14.38
N ASP A 47 15.80 -13.19 14.08
CA ASP A 47 14.42 -12.75 14.36
C ASP A 47 13.45 -13.15 13.23
N VAL A 48 13.97 -13.67 12.11
CA VAL A 48 13.19 -14.07 10.93
C VAL A 48 13.06 -15.59 10.88
N THR A 49 11.82 -16.08 10.98
CA THR A 49 11.50 -17.48 10.66
C THR A 49 11.07 -17.59 9.20
N TYR A 50 11.84 -18.33 8.40
CA TYR A 50 11.47 -18.64 7.01
C TYR A 50 10.45 -19.77 6.97
N LYS A 51 9.27 -19.50 6.41
CA LYS A 51 8.25 -20.52 6.14
C LYS A 51 8.37 -20.96 4.68
N THR A 52 8.74 -22.21 4.45
CA THR A 52 8.63 -22.82 3.12
C THR A 52 7.18 -23.24 2.90
N VAL A 53 6.59 -22.79 1.80
CA VAL A 53 5.24 -23.19 1.38
C VAL A 53 5.30 -23.61 -0.09
N ASP A 54 4.46 -24.57 -0.45
CA ASP A 54 4.26 -24.90 -1.86
C ASP A 54 3.46 -23.78 -2.53
N ALA A 55 3.81 -23.47 -3.78
CA ALA A 55 3.07 -22.51 -4.57
C ALA A 55 1.65 -23.03 -4.87
N PRO A 56 0.62 -22.18 -4.83
CA PRO A 56 -0.72 -22.58 -5.18
C PRO A 56 -0.80 -22.96 -6.67
N ALA A 57 -1.79 -23.77 -7.02
CA ALA A 57 -2.10 -24.02 -8.42
C ALA A 57 -2.56 -22.73 -9.10
N ALA A 58 -2.08 -22.49 -10.31
CA ALA A 58 -2.53 -21.38 -11.14
C ALA A 58 -4.04 -21.47 -11.40
N SER A 59 -4.77 -20.39 -11.16
CA SER A 59 -6.19 -20.29 -11.53
C SER A 59 -6.40 -20.14 -13.05
N GLY A 60 -5.41 -19.58 -13.76
CA GLY A 60 -5.42 -19.35 -15.19
C GLY A 60 -5.05 -20.58 -16.02
N LYS A 61 -5.54 -20.64 -17.26
CA LYS A 61 -5.18 -21.70 -18.24
C LYS A 61 -3.77 -21.55 -18.81
N ASP A 62 -3.17 -20.37 -18.64
CA ASP A 62 -1.82 -20.02 -19.09
C ASP A 62 -0.73 -20.46 -18.10
N GLY A 63 -1.10 -21.04 -16.96
CA GLY A 63 -0.17 -21.47 -15.93
C GLY A 63 0.35 -20.33 -15.04
N THR A 64 -0.14 -19.10 -15.25
CA THR A 64 0.22 -17.94 -14.44
C THR A 64 -0.40 -18.06 -13.05
N ILE A 65 0.44 -18.02 -12.01
CA ILE A 65 -0.04 -17.92 -10.64
C ILE A 65 -0.36 -16.46 -10.35
N ASN A 66 -1.66 -16.15 -10.24
CA ASN A 66 -2.12 -14.80 -9.96
C ASN A 66 -1.93 -14.44 -8.49
N ALA A 67 -1.85 -13.15 -8.17
CA ALA A 67 -1.77 -12.70 -6.77
C ALA A 67 -2.96 -13.23 -5.94
N SER A 68 -4.14 -13.32 -6.52
CA SER A 68 -5.34 -13.89 -5.87
C SER A 68 -5.18 -15.36 -5.47
N ASP A 69 -4.36 -16.14 -6.18
CA ASP A 69 -4.17 -17.56 -5.91
C ASP A 69 -3.41 -17.77 -4.59
N TRP A 70 -2.65 -16.75 -4.16
CA TRP A 70 -1.93 -16.74 -2.88
C TRP A 70 -2.79 -16.33 -1.68
N ALA A 71 -4.03 -15.89 -1.89
CA ALA A 71 -4.85 -15.29 -0.83
C ALA A 71 -5.14 -16.24 0.34
N ALA A 72 -5.19 -17.55 0.10
CA ALA A 72 -5.38 -18.53 1.17
C ALA A 72 -4.14 -18.67 2.10
N LEU A 73 -2.94 -18.41 1.57
CA LEU A 73 -1.69 -18.53 2.31
C LEU A 73 -1.23 -17.21 2.92
N TYR A 74 -1.47 -16.10 2.20
CA TYR A 74 -0.98 -14.76 2.54
C TYR A 74 -2.08 -13.68 2.34
N PRO A 75 -3.20 -13.77 3.06
CA PRO A 75 -4.35 -12.89 2.85
C PRO A 75 -4.01 -11.41 3.04
N GLU A 76 -3.16 -11.08 4.02
CA GLU A 76 -2.72 -9.71 4.29
C GLU A 76 -1.81 -9.14 3.18
N ILE A 77 -0.95 -9.97 2.60
CA ILE A 77 -0.08 -9.55 1.49
C ILE A 77 -0.93 -9.27 0.25
N VAL A 78 -1.84 -10.20 -0.09
CA VAL A 78 -2.73 -10.01 -1.25
C VAL A 78 -3.64 -8.79 -1.06
N ALA A 79 -4.17 -8.57 0.15
CA ALA A 79 -4.97 -7.38 0.45
C ALA A 79 -4.17 -6.08 0.27
N THR A 80 -2.94 -6.01 0.81
CA THR A 80 -2.10 -4.80 0.68
C THR A 80 -1.53 -4.61 -0.73
N MET A 81 -1.38 -5.68 -1.53
CA MET A 81 -1.09 -5.54 -2.96
C MET A 81 -2.23 -4.84 -3.71
N GLY A 82 -3.49 -5.22 -3.44
CA GLY A 82 -4.65 -4.58 -4.04
C GLY A 82 -4.80 -3.09 -3.70
N ASP A 83 -4.25 -2.65 -2.57
CA ASP A 83 -4.21 -1.24 -2.20
C ASP A 83 -3.38 -0.37 -3.16
N ASN A 84 -2.53 -0.96 -4.01
CA ASN A 84 -1.82 -0.23 -5.06
C ASN A 84 -2.78 0.51 -6.02
N ALA A 85 -4.03 0.05 -6.16
CA ALA A 85 -5.07 0.76 -6.90
C ALA A 85 -5.33 2.19 -6.36
N LYS A 86 -5.05 2.46 -5.07
CA LYS A 86 -5.21 3.79 -4.48
C LYS A 86 -4.23 4.81 -5.09
N ASN A 87 -3.09 4.35 -5.60
CA ASN A 87 -2.14 5.19 -6.32
C ASN A 87 -2.51 5.26 -7.80
N SER A 88 -3.58 5.99 -8.13
CA SER A 88 -4.12 6.07 -9.50
C SER A 88 -3.69 7.30 -10.28
N TYR A 89 -3.11 8.29 -9.59
CA TYR A 89 -2.76 9.59 -10.14
C TYR A 89 -1.53 9.51 -11.07
N THR A 90 -1.58 10.28 -12.16
CA THR A 90 -0.50 10.37 -13.15
C THR A 90 -0.20 11.82 -13.48
N VAL A 91 1.07 12.14 -13.64
CA VAL A 91 1.57 13.41 -14.19
C VAL A 91 1.99 13.17 -15.63
N ASP A 92 1.60 14.06 -16.55
CA ASP A 92 2.20 14.10 -17.89
C ASP A 92 3.50 14.93 -17.82
N TYR A 93 4.64 14.26 -17.99
CA TYR A 93 5.93 14.94 -17.93
C TYR A 93 6.19 15.80 -19.17
N LEU A 94 5.59 15.49 -20.32
CA LEU A 94 5.74 16.31 -21.53
C LEU A 94 4.95 17.61 -21.42
N GLU A 95 3.81 17.60 -20.70
CA GLU A 95 3.10 18.83 -20.35
C GLU A 95 3.83 19.64 -19.28
N GLN A 96 4.37 18.97 -18.26
CA GLN A 96 5.10 19.62 -17.17
C GLN A 96 6.43 20.24 -17.62
N ASP A 97 7.15 19.55 -18.50
CA ASP A 97 8.41 20.00 -19.10
C ASP A 97 8.42 19.73 -20.62
N PRO A 98 7.93 20.70 -21.42
CA PRO A 98 7.89 20.58 -22.87
C PRO A 98 9.25 20.38 -23.54
N TYR A 99 10.36 20.71 -22.86
CA TYR A 99 11.71 20.51 -23.41
C TYR A 99 12.05 19.01 -23.55
N LEU A 100 11.39 18.13 -22.78
CA LEU A 100 11.56 16.67 -22.89
C LEU A 100 11.20 16.13 -24.28
N VAL A 101 10.29 16.78 -25.00
CA VAL A 101 9.95 16.41 -26.38
C VAL A 101 11.16 16.55 -27.30
N ASN A 102 11.98 17.59 -27.11
CA ASN A 102 13.20 17.81 -27.90
C ASN A 102 14.30 16.83 -27.50
N ILE A 103 14.47 16.56 -26.21
CA ILE A 103 15.47 15.60 -25.72
C ILE A 103 15.20 14.20 -26.27
N TYR A 104 13.93 13.81 -26.34
CA TYR A 104 13.51 12.49 -26.83
C TYR A 104 13.15 12.46 -28.32
N GLU A 105 13.57 13.46 -29.10
CA GLU A 105 13.28 13.50 -30.53
C GLU A 105 13.72 12.19 -31.22
N GLY A 106 12.80 11.61 -31.99
CA GLY A 106 13.00 10.31 -32.65
C GLY A 106 12.72 9.08 -31.78
N PHE A 107 12.45 9.23 -30.47
CA PHE A 107 12.12 8.14 -29.56
C PHE A 107 10.64 8.14 -29.17
N GLY A 108 10.14 6.98 -28.71
CA GLY A 108 8.75 6.84 -28.25
C GLY A 108 8.39 7.79 -27.11
N PHE A 109 9.37 8.11 -26.24
CA PHE A 109 9.18 9.01 -25.10
C PHE A 109 8.81 10.44 -25.48
N ALA A 110 9.12 10.91 -26.70
CA ALA A 110 8.63 12.21 -27.18
C ALA A 110 7.13 12.22 -27.51
N LYS A 111 6.49 11.04 -27.62
CA LYS A 111 5.05 10.93 -27.89
C LYS A 111 4.21 10.88 -26.62
N GLU A 112 4.74 10.24 -25.58
CA GLU A 112 4.06 10.08 -24.29
C GLU A 112 5.07 9.69 -23.22
N TYR A 113 5.06 10.44 -22.11
CA TYR A 113 5.87 10.14 -20.95
C TYR A 113 5.14 10.57 -19.67
N GLY A 114 4.44 9.62 -19.06
CA GLY A 114 3.74 9.84 -17.80
C GLY A 114 4.51 9.32 -16.58
N SER A 115 4.17 9.83 -15.40
CA SER A 115 4.64 9.28 -14.13
C SER A 115 4.11 7.85 -13.92
N ALA A 116 4.88 7.03 -13.23
CA ALA A 116 4.39 5.74 -12.77
C ALA A 116 3.23 5.91 -11.78
N ARG A 117 2.29 4.97 -11.85
CA ARG A 117 1.20 4.78 -10.89
C ARG A 117 1.19 3.34 -10.39
N GLY A 118 0.21 2.97 -9.57
CA GLY A 118 0.11 1.66 -8.92
C GLY A 118 0.23 0.47 -9.87
N HIS A 119 0.79 -0.65 -9.38
CA HIS A 119 1.03 -1.85 -10.18
C HIS A 119 -0.23 -2.42 -10.86
N GLU A 120 -1.41 -2.20 -10.27
CA GLU A 120 -2.72 -2.57 -10.82
C GLU A 120 -2.98 -1.98 -12.22
N TYR A 121 -2.33 -0.86 -12.56
CA TYR A 121 -2.52 -0.17 -13.83
C TYR A 121 -1.49 -0.53 -14.90
N THR A 122 -0.50 -1.36 -14.59
CA THR A 122 0.65 -1.60 -15.49
C THR A 122 0.26 -2.14 -16.86
N LEU A 123 -0.67 -3.11 -16.92
CA LEU A 123 -1.20 -3.66 -18.17
C LEU A 123 -2.10 -2.68 -18.92
N GLU A 124 -2.85 -1.86 -18.20
CA GLU A 124 -3.64 -0.77 -18.78
C GLU A 124 -2.73 0.27 -19.44
N ASP A 125 -1.69 0.69 -18.73
CA ASP A 125 -0.76 1.73 -19.18
C ASP A 125 0.03 1.28 -20.41
N VAL A 126 0.55 0.04 -20.41
CA VAL A 126 1.29 -0.49 -21.56
C VAL A 126 0.38 -0.76 -22.77
N SER A 127 -0.91 -1.03 -22.56
CA SER A 127 -1.86 -1.25 -23.67
C SER A 127 -2.37 0.06 -24.28
N LYS A 128 -2.42 1.15 -23.50
CA LYS A 128 -2.90 2.47 -23.95
C LYS A 128 -1.79 3.41 -24.40
N THR A 129 -0.52 3.11 -24.10
CA THR A 129 0.58 4.03 -24.36
C THR A 129 0.75 4.34 -25.85
N LYS A 130 1.02 5.60 -26.17
CA LYS A 130 1.33 6.04 -27.55
C LYS A 130 2.79 5.74 -27.96
N ARG A 131 3.61 5.22 -27.03
CA ARG A 131 5.01 4.85 -27.31
C ARG A 131 5.03 3.64 -28.25
N PRO A 132 5.73 3.67 -29.41
CA PRO A 132 5.74 2.55 -30.34
C PRO A 132 6.29 1.27 -29.70
N HIS A 133 5.61 0.15 -29.92
CA HIS A 133 5.84 -1.14 -29.27
C HIS A 133 5.70 -2.26 -30.31
N ALA A 134 6.70 -2.36 -31.20
CA ALA A 134 6.69 -3.32 -32.31
C ALA A 134 6.82 -4.79 -31.87
N LEU A 135 7.25 -5.03 -30.63
CA LEU A 135 7.51 -6.36 -30.05
C LEU A 135 6.85 -6.48 -28.68
N ALA A 136 6.68 -7.72 -28.22
CA ALA A 136 6.07 -8.05 -26.92
C ALA A 136 7.01 -7.81 -25.72
N ASN A 137 8.25 -7.37 -25.93
CA ASN A 137 9.25 -7.15 -24.87
C ASN A 137 8.81 -6.10 -23.82
N CYS A 138 7.88 -5.22 -24.16
CA CYS A 138 7.32 -4.26 -23.21
C CYS A 138 6.45 -4.91 -22.12
N LEU A 139 6.01 -6.16 -22.30
CA LEU A 139 5.21 -6.90 -21.31
C LEU A 139 6.07 -7.58 -20.23
N THR A 140 7.36 -7.79 -20.47
CA THR A 140 8.28 -8.52 -19.57
C THR A 140 8.29 -7.99 -18.13
N CYS A 141 8.03 -6.68 -17.94
CA CYS A 141 8.00 -6.05 -16.62
C CYS A 141 6.60 -5.55 -16.24
N LYS A 142 5.54 -6.18 -16.75
CA LYS A 142 4.14 -5.73 -16.58
C LYS A 142 3.22 -6.82 -16.05
N THR A 143 3.63 -8.08 -16.09
CA THR A 143 2.81 -9.22 -15.69
C THR A 143 3.69 -10.30 -15.06
N PRO A 144 3.14 -11.13 -14.16
CA PRO A 144 3.80 -12.34 -13.67
C PRO A 144 3.89 -13.49 -14.69
N ASN A 145 3.24 -13.36 -15.85
CA ASN A 145 3.32 -14.30 -16.98
C ASN A 145 4.58 -14.08 -17.82
#